data_AF-A0A428PNR1-F1
#
_entry.id   AF-A0A428PNR1-F1
#
_cell.length_a   1.000
_cell.length_b   1.000
_cell.length_c   1.000
_cell.angle_alpha   90.00
_cell.angle_beta   90.00
_cell.angle_gamma   90.00
#
_symmetry.space_group_name_H-M   'P 1'
#
loop_
_entity.id
_entity.type
_entity.pdbx_description
1 polymer ?
#
loop_
_entity_poly.entity_id
_entity_poly.type
_entity_poly.pdbx_seq_one_letter_code
_entity_poly.pdbx_strand_id
1 'polypeptide(L)'
;MNHRAKILESRFGKIDPREIVNTGLFNLEVAQTGYGWLQDLHAKTVKEINGDGNTAPLKLKSQNYTAQSFIYSNYRPFHPRRLYALVYDKFILQLEHLEDSESGDEEMGEDIAEEEDSADVEMDDAAMEDEFPVPSNEVLLANRRKDPLFSSLFRSKGEFFSATRPHRAGEWSQAGAMLSLTGGRPWFCTLPPEEYTTGDKHVDRLVQHDIAKGGEWGDRRQELVFIGENLNHQGLREVLDTCLLTDEEFDKWQQIMRNAEIDD
;
A
#
# COMPACT_ATOMS: atom_id res chain seq x y z
N MET A 1 2.36 11.54 -13.80
CA MET A 1 2.11 10.85 -15.10
C MET A 1 3.40 10.14 -15.44
N ASN A 2 3.39 8.95 -16.05
CA ASN A 2 4.64 8.32 -16.47
C ASN A 2 5.26 9.15 -17.61
N HIS A 3 6.29 9.94 -17.30
CA HIS A 3 7.01 10.79 -18.23
C HIS A 3 7.72 10.05 -19.38
N ARG A 4 7.89 8.72 -19.27
CA ARG A 4 8.52 7.87 -20.29
C ARG A 4 7.49 7.16 -21.17
N ALA A 5 6.21 7.28 -20.86
CA ALA A 5 5.15 6.63 -21.62
C ALA A 5 4.96 7.32 -22.97
N LYS A 6 4.96 6.54 -24.05
CA LYS A 6 4.59 7.00 -25.38
C LYS A 6 3.08 7.26 -25.40
N ILE A 7 2.68 8.51 -25.66
CA ILE A 7 1.27 8.87 -25.82
C ILE A 7 0.86 8.61 -27.26
N LEU A 8 -0.12 7.73 -27.46
CA LEU A 8 -0.70 7.43 -28.75
C LEU A 8 -2.10 8.05 -28.81
N GLU A 9 -2.30 9.02 -29.68
CA GLU A 9 -3.63 9.58 -29.95
C GLU A 9 -4.31 8.79 -31.08
N SER A 10 -5.52 8.30 -30.82
CA SER A 10 -6.33 7.59 -31.82
C SER A 10 -7.60 8.35 -32.14
N ARG A 11 -7.97 8.36 -33.42
CA ARG A 11 -9.31 8.76 -33.87
C ARG A 11 -10.05 7.53 -34.38
N PHE A 12 -11.20 7.25 -33.78
CA PHE A 12 -12.07 6.11 -34.11
C PHE A 12 -11.44 4.73 -33.88
N GLY A 13 -10.55 4.59 -32.87
CA GLY A 13 -9.99 3.29 -32.46
C GLY A 13 -9.01 2.67 -33.47
N LYS A 14 -8.57 3.43 -34.49
CA LYS A 14 -7.51 3.00 -35.39
C LYS A 14 -6.15 3.28 -34.73
N ILE A 15 -5.47 2.21 -34.33
CA ILE A 15 -4.09 2.22 -33.82
C ILE A 15 -3.38 1.02 -34.45
N ASP A 16 -2.12 1.17 -34.83
CA ASP A 16 -1.29 0.04 -35.29
C ASP A 16 -1.10 -0.95 -34.12
N PRO A 17 -1.51 -2.22 -34.24
CA PRO A 17 -1.33 -3.21 -33.17
C PRO A 17 0.11 -3.38 -32.69
N ARG A 18 1.11 -3.11 -33.54
CA ARG A 18 2.53 -3.17 -33.18
C ARG A 18 2.95 -2.11 -32.16
N GLU A 19 2.16 -1.04 -32.03
CA GLU A 19 2.39 0.03 -31.07
C GLU A 19 1.79 -0.27 -29.68
N ILE A 20 1.02 -1.36 -29.57
CA ILE A 20 0.30 -1.73 -28.34
C ILE A 20 0.72 -3.11 -27.83
N VAL A 21 1.02 -4.04 -28.73
CA VAL A 21 1.33 -5.44 -28.43
C VAL A 21 2.80 -5.71 -28.68
N ASN A 22 3.46 -6.39 -27.73
CA ASN A 22 4.86 -6.82 -27.81
C ASN A 22 5.86 -5.66 -28.09
N THR A 23 5.62 -4.50 -27.48
CA THR A 23 6.42 -3.29 -27.72
C THR A 23 7.82 -3.33 -27.09
N GLY A 24 8.09 -4.29 -26.19
CA GLY A 24 9.35 -4.38 -25.45
C GLY A 24 9.61 -3.19 -24.51
N LEU A 25 8.63 -2.31 -24.32
CA LEU A 25 8.75 -1.10 -23.51
C LEU A 25 8.63 -1.37 -22.00
N PHE A 26 8.22 -2.57 -21.62
CA PHE A 26 8.10 -2.99 -20.23
C PHE A 26 9.38 -3.71 -19.79
N ASN A 27 9.99 -3.19 -18.73
CA ASN A 27 11.06 -3.85 -18.00
C ASN A 27 10.63 -3.91 -16.52
N LEU A 28 10.48 -5.13 -16.00
CA LEU A 28 9.95 -5.38 -14.65
C LEU A 28 10.86 -4.80 -13.57
N GLU A 29 12.18 -4.94 -13.71
CA GLU A 29 13.18 -4.46 -12.77
C GLU A 29 13.16 -2.92 -12.67
N VAL A 30 13.02 -2.25 -13.81
CA VAL A 30 12.86 -0.78 -13.89
C VAL A 30 11.48 -0.31 -13.40
N ALA A 31 10.44 -1.15 -13.51
CA ALA A 31 9.10 -0.84 -13.03
C ALA A 31 8.97 -1.03 -11.50
N GLN A 32 9.65 -2.04 -10.94
CA GLN A 32 9.67 -2.35 -9.50
C GLN A 32 10.48 -1.34 -8.69
N THR A 33 11.52 -0.76 -9.28
CA THR A 33 12.36 0.25 -8.59
C THR A 33 11.62 1.55 -8.26
N GLY A 34 10.41 1.79 -8.78
CA GLY A 34 9.48 2.80 -8.24
C GLY A 34 9.90 4.28 -8.34
N TYR A 35 11.16 4.63 -8.62
CA TYR A 35 11.70 5.98 -8.50
C TYR A 35 11.02 7.07 -9.35
N GLY A 36 10.16 6.70 -10.30
CA GLY A 36 9.40 7.64 -11.12
C GLY A 36 8.40 8.49 -10.31
N TRP A 37 7.86 7.99 -9.19
CA TRP A 37 6.98 8.80 -8.33
C TRP A 37 7.78 9.84 -7.52
N LEU A 38 8.98 9.48 -7.06
CA LEU A 38 9.91 10.37 -6.35
C LEU A 38 10.38 11.52 -7.25
N GLN A 39 10.69 11.24 -8.52
CA GLN A 39 11.03 12.26 -9.52
C GLN A 39 9.84 13.19 -9.82
N ASP A 40 8.62 12.66 -9.96
CA ASP A 40 7.40 13.46 -10.15
C ASP A 40 7.06 14.33 -8.93
N LEU A 41 7.45 13.90 -7.71
CA LEU A 41 7.23 14.63 -6.46
C LEU A 41 8.29 15.75 -6.27
N HIS A 42 9.55 15.48 -6.60
CA HIS A 42 10.63 16.47 -6.58
C HIS A 42 10.54 17.51 -7.70
N ALA A 43 10.22 17.10 -8.93
CA ALA A 43 10.04 18.03 -10.06
C ALA A 43 8.84 18.98 -9.86
N LYS A 44 7.84 18.58 -9.07
CA LYS A 44 6.73 19.45 -8.63
C LYS A 44 7.10 20.40 -7.49
N THR A 45 8.18 20.13 -6.78
CA THR A 45 8.69 20.96 -5.68
C THR A 45 9.68 22.01 -6.18
N VAL A 46 10.42 21.72 -7.26
CA VAL A 46 11.45 22.59 -7.82
C VAL A 46 11.03 23.09 -9.21
N LYS A 47 10.21 24.14 -9.23
CA LYS A 47 10.24 25.11 -10.32
C LYS A 47 10.30 26.49 -9.69
N GLU A 48 11.51 27.01 -9.59
CA GLU A 48 11.77 28.42 -9.31
C GLU A 48 11.09 29.24 -10.40
N ILE A 49 10.06 29.98 -10.00
CA ILE A 49 9.52 31.07 -10.80
C ILE A 49 10.16 32.32 -10.22
N ASN A 50 11.12 32.88 -10.95
CA ASN A 50 11.59 34.26 -10.85
C ASN A 50 11.33 34.98 -9.52
N GLY A 51 12.29 34.93 -8.60
CA GLY A 51 12.69 36.09 -7.79
C GLY A 51 11.80 36.55 -6.63
N ASP A 52 10.65 35.96 -6.34
CA ASP A 52 9.89 36.30 -5.13
C ASP A 52 9.43 35.02 -4.40
N GLY A 53 10.00 34.79 -3.22
CA GLY A 53 9.87 33.59 -2.39
C GLY A 53 8.49 33.40 -1.76
N ASN A 54 7.44 33.31 -2.57
CA ASN A 54 6.11 32.92 -2.11
C ASN A 54 5.73 31.57 -2.72
N THR A 55 5.86 30.51 -1.93
CA THR A 55 5.42 29.16 -2.30
C THR A 55 3.90 29.10 -2.27
N ALA A 56 3.25 29.42 -3.38
CA ALA A 56 1.85 29.09 -3.58
C ALA A 56 1.76 27.69 -4.21
N PRO A 57 0.94 26.77 -3.67
CA PRO A 57 0.69 25.51 -4.36
C PRO A 57 0.06 25.80 -5.72
N LEU A 58 0.68 25.30 -6.79
CA LEU A 58 0.16 25.40 -8.14
C LEU A 58 -1.21 24.72 -8.20
N LYS A 59 -2.26 25.54 -8.30
CA LYS A 59 -3.62 25.11 -8.65
C LYS A 59 -3.53 24.41 -10.01
N LEU A 60 -3.59 23.09 -10.00
CA LEU A 60 -3.60 22.26 -11.20
C LEU A 60 -4.73 22.79 -12.11
N LYS A 61 -4.39 23.28 -13.31
CA LYS A 61 -5.39 23.68 -14.30
C LYS A 61 -6.12 22.42 -14.79
N SER A 62 -7.18 22.05 -14.09
CA SER A 62 -8.06 20.95 -14.42
C SER A 62 -9.06 21.40 -15.51
N GLN A 63 -8.79 21.03 -16.76
CA GLN A 63 -9.87 20.83 -17.73
C GLN A 63 -10.05 19.31 -17.84
N ASN A 64 -11.15 18.80 -17.24
CA ASN A 64 -11.80 17.51 -17.49
C ASN A 64 -11.45 16.27 -16.64
N TYR A 65 -10.82 16.38 -15.47
CA TYR A 65 -10.77 15.25 -14.51
C TYR A 65 -11.48 15.62 -13.21
N THR A 66 -12.62 14.98 -12.94
CA THR A 66 -13.40 15.13 -11.69
C THR A 66 -12.77 14.38 -10.50
N ALA A 67 -11.83 13.47 -10.78
CA ALA A 67 -11.15 12.69 -9.75
C ALA A 67 -10.13 13.53 -8.98
N GLN A 68 -10.28 13.56 -7.66
CA GLN A 68 -9.37 14.18 -6.69
C GLN A 68 -8.41 13.12 -6.14
N SER A 69 -7.22 13.56 -5.71
CA SER A 69 -6.24 12.72 -5.02
C SER A 69 -5.96 13.24 -3.62
N PHE A 70 -5.96 12.36 -2.64
CA PHE A 70 -5.60 12.59 -1.26
C PHE A 70 -4.40 11.73 -0.89
N ILE A 71 -3.39 12.34 -0.25
CA ILE A 71 -2.22 11.61 0.27
C ILE A 71 -2.30 11.63 1.79
N TYR A 72 -2.28 10.44 2.38
CA TYR A 72 -2.15 10.24 3.80
C TYR A 72 -0.71 9.85 4.12
N SER A 73 -0.08 10.59 5.03
CA SER A 73 1.26 10.27 5.52
C SER A 73 1.37 10.52 7.01
N ASN A 74 1.97 9.56 7.72
CA ASN A 74 2.19 9.61 9.16
C ASN A 74 3.36 8.68 9.55
N TYR A 75 4.21 9.05 10.51
CA TYR A 75 5.32 8.19 10.96
C TYR A 75 4.92 7.23 12.07
N ARG A 76 3.72 7.40 12.63
CA ARG A 76 3.21 6.54 13.69
C ARG A 76 2.65 5.24 13.09
N PRO A 77 2.97 4.07 13.67
CA PRO A 77 2.47 2.79 13.15
C PRO A 77 0.96 2.64 13.38
N PHE A 78 0.32 1.88 12.50
CA PHE A 78 -1.05 1.44 12.69
C PHE A 78 -1.13 0.31 13.70
N HIS A 79 -2.17 0.36 14.54
CA HIS A 79 -2.63 -0.77 15.33
C HIS A 79 -3.33 -1.77 14.38
N PRO A 80 -2.85 -3.03 14.26
CA PRO A 80 -3.34 -3.97 13.25
C PRO A 80 -4.85 -4.25 13.39
N ARG A 81 -5.34 -4.45 14.62
CA ARG A 81 -6.77 -4.67 14.88
C ARG A 81 -7.66 -3.47 14.49
N ARG A 82 -7.23 -2.23 14.74
CA ARG A 82 -8.02 -1.04 14.39
C ARG A 82 -8.04 -0.79 12.88
N LEU A 83 -6.91 -1.04 12.22
CA LEU A 83 -6.83 -1.03 10.76
C LEU A 83 -7.75 -2.08 10.14
N TYR A 84 -7.73 -3.31 10.65
CA TYR A 84 -8.60 -4.39 10.18
C TYR A 84 -10.08 -4.05 10.40
N ALA A 85 -10.44 -3.58 11.60
CA ALA A 85 -11.80 -3.16 11.95
C ALA A 85 -12.34 -2.02 11.05
N LEU A 86 -11.47 -1.17 10.52
CA LEU A 86 -11.87 -0.11 9.58
C LEU A 86 -12.32 -0.67 8.23
N VAL A 87 -11.65 -1.74 7.74
CA VAL A 87 -11.77 -2.21 6.35
C VAL A 87 -12.60 -3.48 6.16
N TYR A 88 -12.66 -4.36 7.17
CA TYR A 88 -13.22 -5.72 7.03
C TYR A 88 -14.70 -5.77 6.62
N ASP A 89 -15.47 -4.72 6.95
CA ASP A 89 -16.92 -4.63 6.70
C ASP A 89 -17.26 -3.75 5.47
N LYS A 90 -16.25 -3.23 4.76
CA LYS A 90 -16.41 -2.32 3.61
C LYS A 90 -15.68 -2.79 2.36
N PHE A 91 -14.68 -3.66 2.51
CA PHE A 91 -13.89 -4.17 1.41
C PHE A 91 -13.89 -5.70 1.42
N ILE A 92 -13.86 -6.25 0.21
CA ILE A 92 -13.57 -7.66 0.01
C ILE A 92 -12.06 -7.81 0.13
N LEU A 93 -11.62 -8.42 1.24
CA LEU A 93 -10.21 -8.60 1.55
C LEU A 93 -9.65 -9.77 0.75
N GLN A 94 -8.67 -9.49 -0.09
CA GLN A 94 -7.85 -10.51 -0.74
C GLN A 94 -6.68 -10.80 0.18
N LEU A 95 -6.87 -11.78 1.06
CA LEU A 95 -5.77 -12.38 1.78
C LEU A 95 -5.09 -13.35 0.80
N GLU A 96 -3.83 -13.09 0.47
CA GLU A 96 -3.01 -14.12 -0.18
C GLU A 96 -3.04 -15.34 0.73
N HIS A 97 -3.70 -16.39 0.26
CA HIS A 97 -3.47 -17.71 0.83
C HIS A 97 -2.03 -18.01 0.44
N LEU A 98 -1.15 -18.16 1.43
CA LEU A 98 0.09 -18.88 1.20
C LEU A 98 -0.38 -20.28 0.81
N GLU A 99 -0.50 -20.53 -0.49
CA GLU A 99 -0.48 -21.89 -1.00
C GLU A 99 0.81 -22.45 -0.42
N ASP A 100 0.67 -23.36 0.56
CA ASP A 100 1.79 -24.08 1.12
C ASP A 100 2.64 -24.54 -0.05
N SER A 101 3.90 -24.15 -0.04
CA SER A 101 4.89 -24.70 -0.94
C SER A 101 4.99 -26.19 -0.61
N GLU A 102 4.10 -27.00 -1.19
CA GLU A 102 4.33 -28.42 -1.36
C GLU A 102 5.47 -28.55 -2.37
N SER A 103 6.68 -28.37 -1.84
CA SER A 103 7.86 -29.02 -2.38
C SER A 103 7.63 -30.52 -2.26
N GLY A 104 7.27 -31.15 -3.37
CA GLY A 104 7.05 -32.59 -3.45
C GLY A 104 6.95 -33.01 -4.90
N ASP A 105 8.10 -33.03 -5.60
CA ASP A 105 8.27 -33.90 -6.75
C ASP A 105 8.02 -35.34 -6.30
N GLU A 106 6.80 -35.84 -6.43
CA GLU A 106 6.51 -37.27 -6.47
C GLU A 106 5.56 -37.54 -7.65
N GLU A 107 6.13 -38.00 -8.76
CA GLU A 107 5.40 -38.72 -9.81
C GLU A 107 4.73 -39.96 -9.18
N MET A 108 3.40 -39.99 -9.08
CA MET A 108 2.65 -41.24 -8.95
C MET A 108 1.34 -41.14 -9.72
N GLY A 109 1.14 -42.10 -10.62
CA GLY A 109 0.05 -42.16 -11.59
C GLY A 109 -1.29 -42.69 -11.06
N GLU A 110 -2.26 -42.58 -11.98
CA GLU A 110 -3.54 -43.31 -12.13
C GLU A 110 -4.49 -43.44 -10.91
N ASP A 111 -5.66 -42.82 -11.09
CA ASP A 111 -7.03 -43.25 -10.73
C ASP A 111 -7.32 -43.81 -9.31
N ILE A 112 -8.28 -43.17 -8.60
CA ILE A 112 -9.59 -43.75 -8.17
C ILE A 112 -10.26 -42.90 -7.06
N ALA A 113 -11.54 -42.59 -7.33
CA ALA A 113 -12.75 -42.40 -6.50
C ALA A 113 -12.76 -41.68 -5.13
N GLU A 114 -13.74 -40.76 -5.05
CA GLU A 114 -14.56 -40.28 -3.91
C GLU A 114 -14.41 -41.00 -2.56
N GLU A 115 -14.09 -40.27 -1.49
CA GLU A 115 -14.71 -40.41 -0.16
C GLU A 115 -14.70 -39.04 0.59
N GLU A 116 -15.85 -38.69 1.16
CA GLU A 116 -16.05 -37.60 2.13
C GLU A 116 -15.38 -37.98 3.46
N ASP A 117 -14.59 -37.09 4.07
CA ASP A 117 -14.48 -37.08 5.53
C ASP A 117 -14.16 -35.68 6.08
N SER A 118 -15.06 -35.19 6.92
CA SER A 118 -14.96 -33.98 7.69
C SER A 118 -14.09 -34.25 8.93
N ALA A 119 -12.91 -33.65 9.02
CA ALA A 119 -12.08 -33.70 10.22
C ALA A 119 -12.04 -32.31 10.89
N ASP A 120 -12.84 -32.20 11.95
CA ASP A 120 -12.80 -31.16 12.97
C ASP A 120 -11.36 -30.96 13.48
N VAL A 121 -10.84 -29.74 13.34
CA VAL A 121 -9.70 -29.29 14.14
C VAL A 121 -10.29 -28.43 15.26
N GLU A 122 -10.57 -29.05 16.40
CA GLU A 122 -10.83 -28.33 17.64
C GLU A 122 -9.55 -27.58 18.04
N MET A 123 -9.54 -26.28 17.78
CA MET A 123 -8.49 -25.38 18.24
C MET A 123 -9.00 -24.65 19.49
N ASP A 124 -8.29 -24.90 20.60
CA ASP A 124 -8.55 -24.48 21.98
C ASP A 124 -9.10 -23.04 22.10
N ASP A 125 -10.37 -22.95 22.50
CA ASP A 125 -11.23 -21.76 22.56
C ASP A 125 -11.09 -21.05 23.91
N ALA A 126 -9.93 -20.41 24.14
CA ALA A 126 -9.68 -19.70 25.39
C ALA A 126 -8.92 -18.38 25.21
N ALA A 127 -9.31 -17.56 24.22
CA ALA A 127 -9.29 -16.09 24.30
C ALA A 127 -9.62 -15.42 22.95
N MET A 128 -10.88 -15.18 22.60
CA MET A 128 -11.27 -14.07 21.71
C MET A 128 -12.73 -13.66 21.93
N GLU A 129 -12.99 -12.70 22.81
CA GLU A 129 -14.32 -12.10 23.05
C GLU A 129 -14.79 -11.14 21.94
N ASP A 130 -14.10 -11.04 20.80
CA ASP A 130 -14.50 -10.17 19.67
C ASP A 130 -14.27 -10.92 18.34
N GLU A 131 -15.22 -11.77 17.96
CA GLU A 131 -15.24 -12.37 16.63
C GLU A 131 -15.53 -11.27 15.59
N PHE A 132 -14.69 -11.13 14.57
CA PHE A 132 -14.95 -10.28 13.40
C PHE A 132 -15.52 -11.16 12.28
N PRO A 133 -16.83 -11.52 12.30
CA PRO A 133 -17.39 -12.34 11.25
C PRO A 133 -17.32 -11.57 9.93
N VAL A 134 -16.60 -12.12 8.96
CA VAL A 134 -16.48 -11.50 7.63
C VAL A 134 -17.88 -11.50 6.98
N PRO A 135 -18.48 -10.32 6.71
CA PRO A 135 -19.81 -10.26 6.11
C PRO A 135 -19.82 -10.83 4.70
N SER A 136 -21.00 -11.23 4.21
CA SER A 136 -21.15 -11.63 2.81
C SER A 136 -20.81 -10.46 1.86
N ASN A 137 -20.39 -10.78 0.64
CA ASN A 137 -20.06 -9.78 -0.38
C ASN A 137 -21.20 -8.78 -0.64
N GLU A 138 -22.46 -9.21 -0.52
CA GLU A 138 -23.63 -8.32 -0.67
C GLU A 138 -23.68 -7.26 0.43
N VAL A 139 -23.43 -7.67 1.68
CA VAL A 139 -23.40 -6.78 2.84
C VAL A 139 -22.20 -5.83 2.74
N LEU A 140 -21.02 -6.32 2.37
CA LEU A 140 -19.82 -5.51 2.15
C LEU A 140 -20.07 -4.38 1.14
N LEU A 141 -20.64 -4.73 -0.02
CA LEU A 141 -20.97 -3.76 -1.06
C LEU A 141 -22.06 -2.77 -0.61
N ALA A 142 -23.03 -3.20 0.21
CA ALA A 142 -24.05 -2.33 0.77
C ALA A 142 -23.46 -1.35 1.80
N ASN A 143 -22.59 -1.82 2.69
CA ASN A 143 -21.89 -0.99 3.68
C ASN A 143 -21.03 0.06 2.99
N ARG A 144 -20.21 -0.37 2.03
CA ARG A 144 -19.35 0.53 1.25
C ARG A 144 -20.14 1.63 0.51
N ARG A 145 -21.32 1.30 -0.05
CA ARG A 145 -22.18 2.28 -0.73
C ARG A 145 -22.79 3.30 0.24
N LYS A 146 -23.07 2.90 1.48
CA LYS A 146 -23.62 3.79 2.52
C LYS A 146 -22.53 4.62 3.21
N ASP A 147 -21.29 4.16 3.18
CA ASP A 147 -20.18 4.81 3.86
C ASP A 147 -19.86 6.18 3.23
N PRO A 148 -19.85 7.27 4.01
CA PRO A 148 -19.64 8.62 3.49
C PRO A 148 -18.18 8.91 3.08
N LEU A 149 -17.22 8.07 3.48
CA LEU A 149 -15.80 8.25 3.19
C LEU A 149 -15.33 7.36 2.03
N PHE A 150 -15.82 6.11 1.97
CA PHE A 150 -15.35 5.09 1.02
C PHE A 150 -16.28 4.88 -0.18
N SER A 151 -17.52 5.39 -0.16
CA SER A 151 -18.45 5.23 -1.29
C SER A 151 -17.93 5.84 -2.58
N SER A 152 -17.33 7.03 -2.52
CA SER A 152 -16.79 7.76 -3.66
C SER A 152 -15.32 7.50 -3.95
N LEU A 153 -14.68 6.60 -3.20
CA LEU A 153 -13.33 6.13 -3.46
C LEU A 153 -13.33 5.22 -4.69
N PHE A 154 -12.43 5.47 -5.64
CA PHE A 154 -12.25 4.60 -6.81
C PHE A 154 -11.11 3.61 -6.59
N ARG A 155 -9.96 4.12 -6.15
CA ARG A 155 -8.74 3.35 -5.93
C ARG A 155 -7.88 3.95 -4.84
N SER A 156 -7.07 3.11 -4.21
CA SER A 156 -6.00 3.55 -3.32
C SER A 156 -4.81 2.63 -3.41
N LYS A 157 -3.60 3.17 -3.21
CA LYS A 157 -2.35 2.41 -3.23
C LYS A 157 -1.37 3.02 -2.25
N GLY A 158 -0.46 2.23 -1.70
CA GLY A 158 0.68 2.77 -1.00
C GLY A 158 1.39 1.76 -0.11
N GLU A 159 2.27 2.28 0.73
CA GLU A 159 2.95 1.52 1.78
C GLU A 159 2.36 1.92 3.14
N PHE A 160 2.16 0.96 4.02
CA PHE A 160 1.72 1.21 5.40
C PHE A 160 2.65 0.57 6.42
N PHE A 161 2.79 1.22 7.56
CA PHE A 161 3.59 0.79 8.68
C PHE A 161 2.70 0.17 9.76
N SER A 162 2.87 -1.14 10.01
CA SER A 162 2.15 -1.89 11.05
C SER A 162 3.00 -2.04 12.31
N ALA A 163 2.40 -1.84 13.48
CA ALA A 163 3.08 -1.96 14.78
C ALA A 163 3.69 -3.35 15.03
N THR A 164 3.07 -4.41 14.49
CA THR A 164 3.49 -5.81 14.70
C THR A 164 4.47 -6.33 13.65
N ARG A 165 4.76 -5.56 12.60
CA ARG A 165 5.71 -5.94 11.54
C ARG A 165 6.68 -4.79 11.28
N PRO A 166 7.55 -4.43 12.25
CA PRO A 166 8.36 -3.23 12.17
C PRO A 166 9.52 -3.28 11.17
N HIS A 167 9.88 -4.48 10.70
CA HIS A 167 10.97 -4.66 9.72
C HIS A 167 10.49 -4.63 8.26
N ARG A 168 9.18 -4.60 8.02
CA ARG A 168 8.61 -4.71 6.67
C ARG A 168 7.48 -3.71 6.45
N ALA A 169 7.46 -3.06 5.29
CA ALA A 169 6.33 -2.25 4.87
C ALA A 169 5.16 -3.18 4.51
N GLY A 170 3.93 -2.80 4.85
CA GLY A 170 2.75 -3.42 4.27
C GLY A 170 2.44 -2.76 2.92
N GLU A 171 2.07 -3.53 1.91
CA GLU A 171 1.56 -3.00 0.65
C GLU A 171 0.03 -2.89 0.72
N TRP A 172 -0.49 -1.70 0.41
CA TRP A 172 -1.90 -1.41 0.29
C TRP A 172 -2.25 -1.30 -1.19
N SER A 173 -3.20 -2.11 -1.67
CA SER A 173 -3.68 -2.03 -3.05
C SER A 173 -5.19 -2.22 -3.10
N GLN A 174 -5.91 -1.22 -3.60
CA GLN A 174 -7.36 -1.20 -3.61
C GLN A 174 -7.89 -0.70 -4.95
N ALA A 175 -8.85 -1.43 -5.50
CA ALA A 175 -9.60 -1.05 -6.69
C ALA A 175 -11.08 -1.47 -6.53
N GLY A 176 -11.99 -0.50 -6.66
CA GLY A 176 -13.42 -0.75 -6.46
C GLY A 176 -13.73 -1.20 -5.02
N ALA A 177 -14.25 -2.41 -4.85
CA ALA A 177 -14.52 -3.00 -3.53
C ALA A 177 -13.43 -3.96 -3.06
N MET A 178 -12.46 -4.30 -3.92
CA MET A 178 -11.38 -5.22 -3.59
C MET A 178 -10.24 -4.46 -2.90
N LEU A 179 -9.74 -5.01 -1.80
CA LEU A 179 -8.57 -4.51 -1.06
C LEU A 179 -7.62 -5.68 -0.79
N SER A 180 -6.37 -5.51 -1.19
CA SER A 180 -5.26 -6.43 -0.89
C SER A 180 -4.34 -5.73 0.10
N LEU A 181 -4.05 -6.42 1.21
CA LEU A 181 -3.08 -6.00 2.22
C LEU A 181 -2.03 -7.12 2.31
N THR A 182 -0.85 -6.87 1.76
CA THR A 182 0.22 -7.88 1.68
C THR A 182 1.50 -7.38 2.34
N GLY A 183 2.46 -8.28 2.56
CA GLY A 183 3.80 -7.89 3.00
C GLY A 183 4.58 -7.32 1.83
N GLY A 184 4.93 -6.04 1.91
CA GLY A 184 5.80 -5.37 0.93
C GLY A 184 7.29 -5.59 1.22
N ARG A 185 8.11 -4.68 0.71
CA ARG A 185 9.57 -4.71 0.90
C ARG A 185 9.97 -4.41 2.36
N PRO A 186 11.16 -4.86 2.80
CA PRO A 186 11.77 -4.37 4.04
C PRO A 186 11.95 -2.84 4.00
N TRP A 187 11.91 -2.21 5.18
CA TRP A 187 12.24 -0.78 5.28
C TRP A 187 13.73 -0.57 5.00
N PHE A 188 14.11 0.52 4.34
CA PHE A 188 15.53 0.72 4.03
C PHE A 188 16.38 0.87 5.30
N CYS A 189 15.82 1.43 6.36
CA CYS A 189 16.48 1.53 7.66
C CYS A 189 16.69 0.18 8.37
N THR A 190 16.11 -0.92 7.89
CA THR A 190 16.34 -2.28 8.43
C THR A 190 17.33 -3.06 7.58
N LEU A 191 17.78 -2.51 6.46
CA LEU A 191 18.69 -3.16 5.53
C LEU A 191 20.09 -2.57 5.68
N PRO A 192 21.15 -3.38 5.50
CA PRO A 192 22.49 -2.84 5.39
C PRO A 192 22.61 -2.02 4.07
N PRO A 193 23.42 -0.94 4.03
CA PRO A 193 23.50 -0.04 2.87
C PRO A 193 23.74 -0.72 1.54
N GLU A 194 24.56 -1.76 1.51
CA GLU A 194 24.86 -2.57 0.33
C GLU A 194 23.63 -3.20 -0.34
N GLU A 195 22.56 -3.46 0.39
CA GLU A 195 21.34 -4.09 -0.15
C GLU A 195 20.41 -3.11 -0.87
N TYR A 196 20.51 -1.81 -0.59
CA TYR A 196 19.65 -0.80 -1.22
C TYR A 196 20.41 0.22 -2.08
N THR A 197 21.74 0.28 -2.01
CA THR A 197 22.52 1.16 -2.88
C THR A 197 22.49 0.68 -4.32
N THR A 198 22.19 1.61 -5.23
CA THR A 198 22.04 1.35 -6.67
C THR A 198 23.29 1.69 -7.48
N GLY A 199 24.26 2.37 -6.86
CA GLY A 199 25.45 2.92 -7.52
C GLY A 199 25.19 4.28 -8.19
N ASP A 200 23.93 4.70 -8.31
CA ASP A 200 23.57 6.07 -8.68
C ASP A 200 23.56 6.96 -7.42
N LYS A 201 24.58 7.82 -7.31
CA LYS A 201 24.75 8.76 -6.18
C LYS A 201 23.54 9.68 -5.95
N HIS A 202 22.72 9.94 -6.97
CA HIS A 202 21.52 10.75 -6.81
C HIS A 202 20.43 9.94 -6.11
N VAL A 203 20.16 8.73 -6.59
CA VAL A 203 19.16 7.82 -6.02
C VAL A 203 19.52 7.44 -4.59
N ASP A 204 20.78 7.06 -4.35
CA ASP A 204 21.26 6.65 -3.03
C ASP A 204 21.13 7.79 -2.01
N ARG A 205 21.37 9.05 -2.44
CA ARG A 205 21.18 10.24 -1.60
C ARG A 205 19.72 10.46 -1.24
N LEU A 206 18.78 10.21 -2.16
CA LEU A 206 17.35 10.35 -1.89
C LEU A 206 16.90 9.35 -0.83
N VAL A 207 17.33 8.09 -0.95
CA VAL A 207 17.02 7.03 0.03
C VAL A 207 17.60 7.38 1.40
N GLN A 208 18.88 7.76 1.46
CA GLN A 208 19.53 8.16 2.71
C GLN A 208 18.87 9.38 3.37
N HIS A 209 18.47 10.38 2.56
CA HIS A 209 17.73 11.54 3.05
C HIS A 209 16.38 11.14 3.64
N ASP A 210 15.66 10.23 2.99
CA ASP A 210 14.36 9.74 3.45
C ASP A 210 14.45 8.97 4.77
N ILE A 211 15.46 8.08 4.88
CA ILE A 211 15.78 7.40 6.15
C ILE A 211 16.09 8.42 7.24
N ALA A 212 16.98 9.38 6.97
CA ALA A 212 17.37 10.39 7.96
C ALA A 212 16.20 11.27 8.41
N LYS A 213 15.25 11.54 7.52
CA LYS A 213 14.08 12.39 7.79
C LYS A 213 13.13 11.79 8.83
N GLY A 214 12.98 10.47 8.89
CA GLY A 214 12.14 9.81 9.90
C GLY A 214 12.83 9.54 11.24
N GLY A 215 14.07 10.03 11.42
CA GLY A 215 14.74 10.04 12.71
C GLY A 215 15.09 8.65 13.22
N GLU A 216 14.76 8.37 14.48
CA GLU A 216 15.06 7.08 15.14
C GLU A 216 14.49 5.87 14.38
N TRP A 217 13.33 6.04 13.73
CA TRP A 217 12.61 4.95 13.08
C TRP A 217 12.84 4.87 11.57
N GLY A 218 13.75 5.70 11.03
CA GLY A 218 14.13 5.65 9.63
C GLY A 218 12.99 5.96 8.68
N ASP A 219 12.93 5.27 7.54
CA ASP A 219 11.91 5.49 6.50
C ASP A 219 10.52 4.90 6.82
N ARG A 220 10.33 4.30 8.01
CA ARG A 220 9.04 3.70 8.43
C ARG A 220 7.92 4.74 8.53
N ARG A 221 6.90 4.60 7.69
CA ARG A 221 5.74 5.50 7.69
C ARG A 221 4.56 4.97 6.89
N GLN A 222 3.43 5.63 7.05
CA GLN A 222 2.30 5.58 6.15
C GLN A 222 2.59 6.47 4.93
N GLU A 223 2.40 5.93 3.74
CA GLU A 223 2.34 6.68 2.48
C GLU A 223 1.27 6.07 1.59
N LEU A 224 0.02 6.52 1.78
CA LEU A 224 -1.15 6.03 1.07
C LEU A 224 -1.72 7.14 0.18
N VAL A 225 -2.01 6.81 -1.08
CA VAL A 225 -2.74 7.68 -2.00
C VAL A 225 -4.15 7.14 -2.22
N PHE A 226 -5.14 8.01 -2.08
CA PHE A 226 -6.56 7.75 -2.33
C PHE A 226 -7.02 8.59 -3.51
N ILE A 227 -7.78 7.97 -4.42
CA ILE A 227 -8.28 8.62 -5.63
C ILE A 227 -9.76 8.32 -5.77
N GLY A 228 -10.57 9.35 -5.91
CA GLY A 228 -12.01 9.26 -5.97
C GLY A 228 -12.65 10.59 -6.34
N GLU A 229 -13.96 10.64 -6.34
CA GLU A 229 -14.73 11.85 -6.63
C GLU A 229 -15.24 12.47 -5.32
N ASN A 230 -15.16 13.80 -5.18
CA ASN A 230 -15.65 14.52 -3.99
C ASN A 230 -15.18 13.89 -2.67
N LEU A 231 -13.90 13.51 -2.58
CA LEU A 231 -13.36 12.82 -1.42
C LEU A 231 -13.41 13.75 -0.19
N ASN A 232 -13.92 13.25 0.93
CA ASN A 232 -13.80 13.93 2.21
C ASN A 232 -12.39 13.74 2.78
N HIS A 233 -11.44 14.57 2.36
CA HIS A 233 -10.03 14.48 2.76
C HIS A 233 -9.83 14.56 4.28
N GLN A 234 -10.63 15.39 4.97
CA GLN A 234 -10.54 15.54 6.41
C GLN A 234 -11.04 14.28 7.12
N GLY A 235 -12.22 13.78 6.73
CA GLY A 235 -12.78 12.56 7.33
C GLY A 235 -11.91 11.31 7.07
N LEU A 236 -11.32 11.20 5.87
CA LEU A 236 -10.35 10.13 5.57
C LEU A 236 -9.09 10.22 6.45
N ARG A 237 -8.57 11.43 6.68
CA ARG A 237 -7.43 11.62 7.60
C ARG A 237 -7.82 11.21 9.01
N GLU A 238 -8.93 11.73 9.52
CA GLU A 238 -9.39 11.48 10.89
C GLU A 238 -9.64 9.99 11.13
N VAL A 239 -10.28 9.28 10.19
CA VAL A 239 -10.57 7.85 10.35
C VAL A 239 -9.28 7.01 10.32
N LEU A 240 -8.31 7.35 9.47
CA LEU A 240 -7.01 6.68 9.43
C LEU A 240 -6.20 6.99 10.69
N ASP A 241 -6.28 8.22 11.21
CA ASP A 241 -5.63 8.60 12.47
C ASP A 241 -6.18 7.81 13.66
N THR A 242 -7.47 7.42 13.64
CA THR A 242 -8.02 6.52 14.67
C THR A 242 -7.42 5.11 14.62
N CYS A 243 -6.70 4.73 13.56
CA CYS A 243 -5.99 3.45 13.46
C CYS A 243 -4.56 3.51 14.00
N LEU A 244 -3.99 4.69 14.26
CA LEU A 244 -2.62 4.86 14.75
C LEU A 244 -2.48 4.50 16.22
N LEU A 245 -1.33 3.95 16.65
CA LEU A 245 -1.05 3.68 18.06
C LEU A 245 -1.37 4.90 18.94
N THR A 246 -2.02 4.71 20.09
CA THR A 246 -2.16 5.79 21.07
C THR A 246 -0.79 6.19 21.64
N ASP A 247 -0.70 7.30 22.37
CA ASP A 247 0.57 7.69 23.00
C ASP A 247 1.10 6.60 23.94
N GLU A 248 0.24 6.02 24.78
CA GLU A 248 0.62 4.92 25.67
C GLU A 248 1.06 3.66 24.92
N GLU A 249 0.37 3.29 23.83
CA GLU A 249 0.74 2.15 23.00
C GLU A 249 2.05 2.39 22.26
N PHE A 250 2.27 3.61 21.78
CA PHE A 250 3.49 3.99 21.09
C PHE A 250 4.69 4.00 22.04
N ASP A 251 4.54 4.51 23.26
CA ASP A 251 5.59 4.45 24.28
C ASP A 251 6.01 3.00 24.59
N LYS A 252 5.04 2.10 24.73
CA LYS A 252 5.31 0.65 24.90
C LYS A 252 6.01 0.07 23.68
N TRP A 253 5.53 0.40 22.49
CA TRP A 253 6.13 -0.05 21.23
C TRP A 253 7.58 0.43 21.09
N GLN A 254 7.89 1.67 21.47
CA GLN A 254 9.26 2.20 21.47
C GLN A 254 10.17 1.48 22.48
N GLN A 255 9.66 1.11 23.65
CA GLN A 255 10.42 0.32 24.63
C GLN A 255 10.76 -1.06 24.08
N ILE A 256 9.79 -1.72 23.45
CA ILE A 256 9.95 -3.01 22.79
C ILE A 256 11.01 -2.89 21.69
N MET A 257 10.83 -1.94 20.75
CA MET A 257 11.76 -1.73 19.64
C MET A 257 13.20 -1.35 20.02
N ARG A 258 13.40 -0.76 21.21
CA ARG A 258 14.74 -0.46 21.75
C ARG A 258 15.36 -1.64 22.47
N ASN A 259 14.59 -2.67 22.78
CA ASN A 259 15.12 -3.89 23.37
C ASN A 259 15.70 -4.78 22.25
N ALA A 260 16.94 -5.22 22.43
CA ALA A 260 17.74 -5.88 21.40
C ALA A 260 17.31 -7.33 21.06
N GLU A 261 16.18 -7.80 21.59
CA GLU A 261 15.70 -9.19 21.46
C GLU A 261 14.66 -9.38 20.34
N ILE A 262 14.40 -8.38 19.50
CA ILE A 262 13.44 -8.51 18.38
C ILE A 262 14.10 -9.07 17.11
N ASP A 263 15.44 -9.13 17.08
CA ASP A 263 16.20 -9.54 15.89
C ASP A 263 16.44 -11.07 15.76
N ASP A 264 15.78 -11.91 16.58
CA ASP A 264 15.84 -13.39 16.51
C ASP A 264 14.53 -14.03 15.98
#